data_AF-A0AAE0W3D4-F1
#
_entry.id   AF-A0AAE0W3D4-F1
#
_cell.length_a   1.000
_cell.length_b   1.000
_cell.length_c   1.000
_cell.angle_alpha   90.00
_cell.angle_beta   90.00
_cell.angle_gamma   90.00
#
_symmetry.space_group_name_H-M   'P 1'
#
loop_
_entity.id
_entity.type
_entity.pdbx_description
1 polymer ?
#
loop_
_entity_poly.entity_id
_entity_poly.type
_entity_poly.pdbx_seq_one_letter_code
_entity_poly.pdbx_strand_id
1 'polypeptide(L)' 'MQYLGAVSMKTLGNNFIEYRTNDPPRIVLDKLEKRGYRVLSTAGIGSTFVWTLHKEDGPSKLSADDNNMNIRNTI' A
#
# COMPACT_ATOMS: atom_id res chain seq x y z
N MET A 1 -7.92 -0.44 12.34
CA MET A 1 -6.61 -0.61 13.00
C MET A 1 -6.57 -1.72 14.05
N GLN A 2 -7.68 -2.05 14.72
CA GLN A 2 -7.74 -3.13 15.73
C GLN A 2 -7.23 -4.50 15.23
N TYR A 3 -7.49 -4.87 13.97
CA TYR A 3 -7.01 -6.12 13.38
C TYR A 3 -5.48 -6.26 13.34
N LEU A 4 -4.77 -5.13 13.23
CA LEU A 4 -3.30 -5.12 13.29
C LEU A 4 -2.78 -5.11 14.74
N GLY A 5 -3.67 -5.20 15.73
CA GLY A 5 -3.31 -5.03 17.14
C GLY A 5 -2.80 -3.63 17.49
N ALA A 6 -3.09 -2.63 16.64
CA ALA A 6 -2.50 -1.30 16.79
C ALA A 6 -3.23 -0.46 17.84
N VAL A 7 -2.46 0.28 18.63
CA VAL A 7 -2.93 1.20 19.67
C VAL A 7 -2.83 2.65 19.17
N SER A 8 -3.85 3.45 19.44
CA SER A 8 -3.84 4.89 19.18
C SER A 8 -2.91 5.61 20.17
N MET A 9 -1.96 6.38 19.65
CA MET A 9 -0.98 7.15 20.41
C MET A 9 -1.07 8.61 19.99
N LYS A 10 -0.88 9.53 20.94
CA LYS A 10 -0.71 10.96 20.65
C LYS A 10 0.63 11.40 21.21
N THR A 11 1.62 11.53 20.33
CA THR A 11 2.93 12.05 20.71
C THR A 11 2.80 13.54 21.06
N LEU A 12 3.44 13.96 22.15
CA LEU A 12 3.44 15.35 22.60
C LEU A 12 3.98 16.26 21.48
N GLY A 13 3.26 17.35 21.19
CA GLY A 13 3.58 18.27 20.10
C GLY A 13 2.91 17.95 18.76
N ASN A 14 2.33 16.77 18.60
CA ASN A 14 1.56 16.43 17.39
C ASN A 14 0.09 16.80 17.53
N ASN A 15 -0.46 17.38 16.46
CA ASN A 15 -1.89 17.68 16.35
C ASN A 15 -2.72 16.51 15.79
N PHE A 16 -2.09 15.34 15.60
CA PHE A 16 -2.73 14.14 15.04
C PHE A 16 -2.49 12.93 15.94
N ILE A 17 -3.33 11.91 15.75
CA ILE A 17 -3.21 10.60 16.40
C ILE A 17 -2.54 9.65 15.42
N GLU A 18 -1.59 8.87 15.90
CA GLU A 18 -0.92 7.82 15.15
C GLU A 18 -1.31 6.44 15.71
N TYR A 19 -1.29 5.41 14.87
CA TYR A 19 -1.52 4.03 15.30
C TYR A 19 -0.21 3.26 15.23
N ARG A 20 0.19 2.64 16.35
CA ARG A 20 1.42 1.85 16.44
C ARG A 20 1.11 0.40 16.84
N THR A 21 1.91 -0.54 16.35
CA THR A 21 1.86 -1.95 16.73
C THR A 21 3.27 -2.42 17.07
N ASN A 22 3.38 -3.43 17.94
CA ASN A 22 4.65 -4.06 18.28
C ASN A 22 5.10 -5.09 17.23
N ASP A 23 4.21 -5.45 16.30
CA ASP A 23 4.54 -6.35 15.21
C ASP A 23 5.60 -5.74 14.29
N PRO A 24 6.63 -6.49 13.86
CA PRO A 24 7.59 -5.99 12.90
C PRO A 24 6.93 -5.76 11.53
N PRO A 25 7.48 -4.87 10.67
CA PRO A 25 6.84 -4.49 9.41
C PRO A 25 6.41 -5.66 8.53
N ARG A 26 7.23 -6.72 8.44
CA ARG A 26 6.90 -7.94 7.68
C ARG A 26 5.56 -8.56 8.11
N ILE A 27 5.33 -8.69 9.42
CA ILE A 27 4.10 -9.29 9.96
C ILE A 27 2.89 -8.39 9.69
N VAL A 28 3.07 -7.07 9.73
CA VAL A 28 2.02 -6.10 9.41
C VAL A 28 1.65 -6.18 7.92
N LEU A 29 2.66 -6.26 7.04
CA LEU A 29 2.45 -6.40 5.60
C LEU A 29 1.74 -7.71 5.25
N ASP A 30 2.13 -8.84 5.85
CA ASP A 30 1.46 -10.14 5.68
C ASP A 30 -0.04 -10.07 6.11
N LYS A 31 -0.34 -9.33 7.19
CA LYS A 31 -1.73 -9.10 7.64
C LYS A 31 -2.51 -8.20 6.68
N LEU A 32 -1.87 -7.19 6.12
CA LEU A 32 -2.49 -6.26 5.16
C LEU A 32 -2.74 -6.94 3.80
N GLU A 33 -1.85 -7.82 3.36
CA GLU A 33 -2.04 -8.64 2.16
C GLU A 33 -3.31 -9.48 2.26
N LYS A 34 -3.56 -10.13 3.41
CA LYS A 34 -4.81 -10.88 3.68
C LYS A 34 -6.08 -10.01 3.62
N ARG A 35 -5.94 -8.68 3.61
CA ARG A 35 -7.04 -7.72 3.46
C ARG A 35 -7.11 -7.09 2.06
N GLY A 36 -6.32 -7.60 1.11
CA GLY A 36 -6.29 -7.15 -0.27
C GLY A 36 -5.42 -5.93 -0.53
N TYR A 37 -4.49 -5.61 0.37
CA TYR A 37 -3.51 -4.54 0.15
C TYR A 37 -2.24 -5.10 -0.50
N ARG A 38 -1.74 -4.41 -1.52
CA ARG A 38 -0.45 -4.70 -2.14
C ARG A 38 0.51 -3.53 -1.94
N VAL A 39 1.79 -3.84 -1.70
CA VAL A 39 2.86 -2.85 -1.67
C VAL A 39 3.09 -2.31 -3.09
N LEU A 40 3.01 -0.98 -3.24
CA LEU A 40 3.33 -0.28 -4.48
C LEU A 40 4.77 0.21 -4.50
N SER A 41 5.24 0.75 -3.38
CA SER A 41 6.55 1.39 -3.29
C SER A 41 7.09 1.32 -1.86
N THR A 42 8.42 1.36 -1.76
CA THR A 42 9.16 1.41 -0.51
C THR A 42 10.17 2.55 -0.56
N ALA A 43 10.32 3.27 0.56
CA ALA A 43 11.28 4.36 0.68
C ALA A 43 11.98 4.30 2.04
N GLY A 44 13.29 4.58 2.03
CA GLY A 44 14.09 4.82 3.24
C GLY A 44 14.34 6.31 3.43
N ILE A 45 14.08 6.82 4.63
CA ILE A 45 14.30 8.23 5.00
C ILE A 45 15.01 8.24 6.35
N GLY A 46 16.33 8.45 6.33
CA GLY A 46 17.17 8.33 7.51
C GLY A 46 17.10 6.91 8.09
N SER A 47 16.72 6.79 9.37
CA SER A 47 16.51 5.51 10.05
C SER A 47 15.09 4.95 9.91
N THR A 48 14.23 5.60 9.11
CA THR A 48 12.82 5.24 8.97
C THR A 48 12.56 4.61 7.61
N PHE A 49 11.78 3.53 7.60
CA PHE A 49 11.29 2.92 6.37
C PHE A 49 9.79 3.15 6.22
N VAL A 50 9.35 3.43 4.99
CA VAL A 50 7.96 3.69 4.63
C VAL A 50 7.55 2.74 3.52
N TRP A 51 6.36 2.16 3.65
CA TRP A 51 5.71 1.35 2.62
C TRP A 51 4.42 2.04 2.20
N THR A 52 4.27 2.27 0.90
CA THR A 52 3.00 2.74 0.32
C THR A 52 2.23 1.53 -0.19
N LEU A 53 1.01 1.32 0.32
CA LEU A 53 0.15 0.21 -0.07
C LEU A 53 -1.12 0.73 -0.75
N HIS A 54 -1.65 -0.05 -1.68
CA HIS A 54 -2.93 0.19 -2.33
C HIS A 54 -3.81 -1.03 -2.17
N LYS A 55 -5.10 -0.82 -1.93
CA LYS A 55 -6.09 -1.89 -1.90
C LYS A 55 -6.62 -2.08 -3.32
N GLU A 56 -6.45 -3.26 -3.88
CA GLU A 56 -6.98 -3.53 -5.22
C GLU A 56 -8.49 -3.79 -5.10
N ASP A 57 -9.30 -2.86 -5.62
CA ASP A 57 -10.75 -3.01 -5.67
C ASP A 57 -11.14 -3.87 -6.88
N GLY A 58 -11.41 -5.16 -6.64
CA GLY A 58 -11.97 -6.07 -7.63
C GLY A 58 -11.02 -6.42 -8.79
N PRO A 59 -11.46 -7.24 -9.77
CA PRO A 59 -10.63 -7.62 -10.90
C PRO A 59 -10.21 -6.36 -11.65
N SER A 60 -8.91 -6.15 -11.69
CA SER A 60 -8.23 -5.07 -12.39
C SER A 60 -8.78 -4.89 -13.80
N LYS A 61 -9.37 -3.72 -14.09
CA LYS A 61 -9.62 -3.24 -15.46
C LYS A 61 -8.32 -2.80 -16.17
N LEU A 62 -7.22 -3.51 -15.94
CA LEU A 62 -5.93 -3.29 -16.59
C LEU A 62 -5.54 -4.58 -17.32
N SER A 63 -6.36 -4.98 -18.29
CA SER A 63 -6.02 -5.89 -19.38
C SER A 63 -6.78 -5.50 -20.66
N ALA A 64 -6.50 -4.29 -21.11
CA ALA A 64 -6.83 -3.72 -22.43
C ALA A 64 -6.02 -2.40 -22.41
N ASP A 65 -4.84 -2.25 -23.00
CA ASP A 65 -4.63 -2.22 -24.45
C ASP A 65 -3.11 -2.13 -24.81
N ASP A 66 -2.24 -3.01 -24.31
CA ASP A 66 -0.80 -2.92 -24.67
C ASP A 66 -0.33 -3.92 -25.74
N ASN A 67 -1.19 -4.78 -26.27
CA ASN A 67 -0.83 -5.65 -27.40
C ASN A 67 -2.06 -6.02 -28.25
N ASN A 68 -2.42 -5.21 -29.26
CA ASN A 68 -2.65 -5.65 -30.66
C ASN A 68 -3.31 -4.57 -31.57
N MET A 69 -2.58 -4.19 -32.63
CA MET A 69 -3.02 -3.69 -33.95
C MET A 69 -3.93 -2.45 -34.08
N ASN A 70 -3.37 -1.38 -34.66
CA ASN A 70 -4.04 -0.70 -35.77
C ASN A 70 -3.15 -0.68 -37.01
N ILE A 71 -3.39 -1.64 -37.91
CA ILE A 71 -3.06 -1.54 -39.32
C ILE A 71 -4.03 -0.51 -39.92
N ARG A 72 -3.49 0.60 -40.46
CA ARG A 72 -3.98 1.46 -41.57
C ARG A 72 -3.81 2.96 -41.30
N ASN A 73 -2.84 3.56 -42.02
CA ASN A 73 -2.96 4.83 -42.75
C ASN A 73 -1.77 4.90 -43.72
N THR A 74 -1.98 4.69 -45.03
CA THR A 74 -2.16 5.78 -46.01
C THR A 74 -0.92 6.68 -46.07
N ILE A 75 0.03 6.41 -46.98
CA ILE A 75 0.14 6.96 -48.35
C ILE A 75 0.99 5.99 -49.19
#